data_AF-A0A3N4ZYP2-F1
#
_entry.id   AF-A0A3N4ZYP2-F1
#
_cell.length_a   1.000
_cell.length_b   1.000
_cell.length_c   1.000
_cell.angle_alpha   90.00
_cell.angle_beta   90.00
_cell.angle_gamma   90.00
#
_symmetry.space_group_name_H-M   'P 1'
#
loop_
_entity.id
_entity.type
_entity.pdbx_description
1 polymer ?
#
loop_
_entity_poly.entity_id
_entity_poly.type
_entity_poly.pdbx_seq_one_letter_code
_entity_poly.pdbx_strand_id
1 'polypeptide(L)'
;MTAFTVPTHPSAPVAWWSGSRPAERLCHAVGLLLILSGLVHLVVFAVDGGAWYGPVSWRKPVTFGLSFGATLIAVTWVTSYLRIGSRLRALLLVVFAADCVVEVGGITLQAWRRVPSHLDMETPFDTAVSMTLAVGGGVLVVLLTVFAVTSFRHRPAGPAGMALAVRSGFAILLVALASGAAMIARGVVLTRTGHQQAAYHSTAPLKPLHGVSLHAVLVLPVLARLLSGTSWSEPVRRRIVAAATGCYVAAVIGAGVWAVLTY
;
A
#
# COMPACT_ATOMS: atom_id res chain seq x y z
N MET A 1 -23.54 56.21 13.30
CA MET A 1 -23.76 54.92 12.61
C MET A 1 -22.53 54.61 11.78
N THR A 2 -21.59 53.85 12.33
CA THR A 2 -20.35 53.43 11.65
C THR A 2 -20.52 51.99 11.18
N ALA A 3 -20.52 51.79 9.86
CA ALA A 3 -20.60 50.49 9.23
C ALA A 3 -19.25 49.76 9.33
N PHE A 4 -19.24 48.58 9.96
CA PHE A 4 -18.11 47.65 9.92
C PHE A 4 -18.16 46.86 8.60
N THR A 5 -17.26 47.17 7.68
CA THR A 5 -16.97 46.33 6.51
C THR A 5 -16.00 45.22 6.93
N VAL A 6 -16.45 43.97 6.88
CA VAL A 6 -15.60 42.78 7.05
C VAL A 6 -14.84 42.54 5.74
N PRO A 7 -13.50 42.45 5.74
CA PRO A 7 -12.76 42.12 4.52
C PRO A 7 -12.88 40.61 4.24
N THR A 8 -13.45 40.26 3.09
CA THR A 8 -13.38 38.91 2.54
C THR A 8 -12.04 38.73 1.84
N HIS A 9 -11.04 38.18 2.53
CA HIS A 9 -9.83 37.71 1.86
C HIS A 9 -10.13 36.40 1.10
N PRO A 10 -9.92 36.32 -0.22
CA PRO A 10 -9.85 35.04 -0.90
C PRO A 10 -8.59 34.32 -0.43
N SER A 11 -8.76 33.17 0.24
CA SER A 11 -7.66 32.32 0.65
C SER A 11 -6.89 31.83 -0.58
N ALA A 12 -5.68 32.33 -0.77
CA ALA A 12 -4.75 31.87 -1.79
C ALA A 12 -4.50 30.36 -1.68
N PRO A 13 -4.17 29.66 -2.79
CA PRO A 13 -3.86 28.24 -2.74
C PRO A 13 -2.61 28.04 -1.90
N VAL A 14 -2.75 27.44 -0.73
CA VAL A 14 -1.62 27.04 0.11
C VAL A 14 -0.81 26.02 -0.69
N ALA A 15 0.36 26.44 -1.16
CA ALA A 15 1.35 25.58 -1.76
C ALA A 15 1.73 24.49 -0.76
N TRP A 16 1.20 23.29 -0.98
CA TRP A 16 1.32 22.10 -0.13
C TRP A 16 2.75 21.58 0.08
N TRP A 17 3.75 22.23 -0.53
CA TRP A 17 5.17 21.85 -0.50
C TRP A 17 5.98 22.56 0.59
N SER A 18 5.56 23.73 1.07
CA SER A 18 6.40 24.59 1.91
C SER A 18 6.50 24.18 3.38
N GLY A 19 5.82 23.10 3.80
CA GLY A 19 5.82 22.58 5.18
C GLY A 19 6.26 21.13 5.35
N SER A 20 6.56 20.40 4.25
CA SER A 20 6.87 18.97 4.33
C SER A 20 8.23 18.71 4.95
N ARG A 21 8.28 17.84 5.96
CA ARG A 21 9.54 17.46 6.62
C ARG A 21 10.44 16.68 5.65
N PRO A 22 11.78 16.69 5.83
CA PRO A 22 12.71 16.00 4.92
C PRO A 22 12.34 14.53 4.63
N ALA A 23 11.93 13.78 5.66
CA ALA A 23 11.51 12.38 5.51
C ALA A 23 10.27 12.23 4.61
N GLU A 24 9.30 13.15 4.68
CA GLU A 24 8.11 13.09 3.83
C GLU A 24 8.48 13.35 2.38
N ARG A 25 9.34 14.34 2.10
CA ARG A 25 9.81 14.62 0.74
C ARG A 25 10.54 13.43 0.15
N LEU A 26 11.39 12.76 0.95
CA LEU A 26 12.04 11.52 0.57
C LEU A 26 11.01 10.44 0.20
N CYS A 27 10.03 10.17 1.05
CA CYS A 27 9.02 9.14 0.78
C CYS A 27 8.20 9.43 -0.47
N HIS A 28 7.83 10.69 -0.74
CA HIS A 28 7.15 11.06 -1.98
C HIS A 28 8.04 10.86 -3.20
N ALA A 29 9.31 11.29 -3.13
CA ALA A 29 10.26 11.13 -4.23
C ALA A 29 10.52 9.64 -4.53
N VAL A 30 10.75 8.83 -3.50
CA VAL A 30 10.89 7.37 -3.62
C VAL A 30 9.61 6.76 -4.19
N GLY A 31 8.44 7.15 -3.69
CA GLY A 31 7.17 6.62 -4.19
C GLY A 31 6.95 6.93 -5.67
N LEU A 32 7.27 8.15 -6.12
CA LEU A 32 7.22 8.53 -7.53
C LEU A 32 8.22 7.75 -8.37
N LEU A 33 9.46 7.56 -7.88
CA LEU A 33 10.48 6.76 -8.55
C LEU A 33 10.02 5.31 -8.75
N LEU A 34 9.39 4.70 -7.74
CA LEU A 34 8.87 3.34 -7.82
C LEU A 34 7.71 3.22 -8.83
N ILE A 35 6.81 4.20 -8.86
CA ILE A 35 5.75 4.28 -9.88
C ILE A 35 6.37 4.37 -11.28
N LEU A 36 7.34 5.27 -11.48
CA LEU A 36 8.04 5.43 -12.75
C LEU A 36 8.76 4.14 -13.16
N SER A 37 9.42 3.45 -12.23
CA SER A 37 10.02 2.14 -12.47
C SER A 37 8.98 1.12 -12.94
N GLY A 38 7.81 1.06 -12.30
CA GLY A 38 6.73 0.18 -12.74
C GLY A 38 6.24 0.51 -14.15
N LEU A 39 6.12 1.79 -14.50
CA LEU A 39 5.73 2.23 -15.85
C LEU A 39 6.80 1.91 -16.90
N VAL A 40 8.09 2.06 -16.57
CA VAL A 40 9.19 1.66 -17.46
C VAL A 40 9.12 0.16 -17.74
N HIS A 41 8.90 -0.68 -16.73
CA HIS A 41 8.75 -2.12 -16.94
C HIS A 41 7.50 -2.50 -17.74
N LEU A 42 6.46 -1.65 -17.74
CA LEU A 42 5.29 -1.84 -18.59
C LEU A 42 5.65 -1.59 -20.07
N VAL A 43 6.49 -0.58 -20.34
CA VAL A 43 7.03 -0.36 -21.68
C VAL A 43 7.95 -1.50 -22.09
N VAL A 44 8.81 -1.99 -21.19
CA VAL A 44 9.65 -3.19 -21.45
C VAL A 44 8.77 -4.39 -21.81
N PHE A 45 7.70 -4.65 -21.07
CA PHE A 45 6.75 -5.72 -21.39
C PHE A 45 6.13 -5.55 -22.78
N ALA A 46 5.76 -4.32 -23.16
CA ALA A 46 5.17 -4.05 -24.47
C ALA A 46 6.14 -4.31 -25.64
N VAL A 47 7.46 -4.24 -25.41
CA VAL A 47 8.50 -4.44 -26.42
C VAL A 47 9.05 -5.88 -26.41
N ASP A 48 9.47 -6.38 -25.25
CA ASP A 48 10.06 -7.73 -25.07
C ASP A 48 9.00 -8.84 -25.13
N GLY A 49 7.74 -8.52 -24.82
CA GLY A 49 6.64 -9.47 -24.83
C GLY A 49 6.69 -10.47 -23.67
N GLY A 50 6.21 -11.69 -23.93
CA GLY A 50 6.15 -12.78 -22.96
C GLY A 50 4.79 -12.92 -22.25
N ALA A 51 4.69 -13.90 -21.36
CA ALA A 51 3.45 -14.19 -20.64
C ALA A 51 3.21 -13.17 -19.51
N TRP A 52 1.99 -12.64 -19.42
CA TRP A 52 1.60 -11.79 -18.28
C TRP A 52 1.48 -12.58 -16.97
N TYR A 53 1.11 -13.86 -17.07
CA TYR A 53 1.00 -14.78 -15.94
C TYR A 53 2.19 -15.74 -15.88
N GLY A 54 2.37 -16.35 -14.71
CA GLY A 54 3.51 -17.23 -14.44
C GLY A 54 4.43 -16.69 -13.35
N PRO A 55 5.43 -17.49 -12.95
CA PRO A 55 6.38 -17.14 -11.90
C PRO A 55 7.42 -16.11 -12.34
N VAL A 56 7.76 -16.12 -13.64
CA VAL A 56 8.62 -15.14 -14.33
C VAL A 56 7.74 -14.33 -15.27
N SER A 57 7.50 -13.07 -14.93
CA SER A 57 6.66 -12.17 -15.72
C SER A 57 6.96 -10.71 -15.38
N TRP A 58 7.00 -9.86 -16.41
CA TRP A 58 7.12 -8.41 -16.28
C TRP A 58 5.97 -7.78 -15.49
N ARG A 59 4.83 -8.48 -15.31
CA ARG A 59 3.75 -8.03 -14.43
C ARG A 59 4.25 -7.68 -13.04
N LYS A 60 5.15 -8.49 -12.47
CA LYS A 60 5.62 -8.28 -11.09
C LYS A 60 6.27 -6.91 -10.90
N PRO A 61 7.35 -6.53 -11.62
CA PRO A 61 7.94 -5.20 -11.46
C PRO A 61 6.96 -4.07 -11.80
N VAL A 62 6.04 -4.26 -12.75
CA VAL A 62 4.98 -3.28 -13.05
C VAL A 62 4.07 -3.06 -11.83
N THR A 63 3.39 -4.12 -11.37
CA THR A 63 2.36 -3.99 -10.33
C THR A 63 2.97 -3.66 -8.98
N PHE A 64 4.15 -4.19 -8.66
CA PHE A 64 4.82 -3.89 -7.40
C PHE A 64 5.36 -2.47 -7.38
N GLY A 65 5.99 -1.99 -8.46
CA GLY A 65 6.44 -0.59 -8.55
C GLY A 65 5.29 0.40 -8.36
N LEU A 66 4.17 0.18 -9.07
CA LEU A 66 2.96 1.01 -8.94
C LEU A 66 2.36 0.93 -7.53
N SER A 67 2.17 -0.28 -7.00
CA SER A 67 1.49 -0.49 -5.71
C SER A 67 2.32 0.01 -4.53
N PHE A 68 3.62 -0.32 -4.47
CA PHE A 68 4.50 0.15 -3.39
C PHE A 68 4.69 1.65 -3.45
N GLY A 69 4.88 2.22 -4.65
CA GLY A 69 5.02 3.66 -4.80
C GLY A 69 3.76 4.43 -4.41
N ALA A 70 2.58 3.99 -4.86
CA ALA A 70 1.30 4.59 -4.48
C ALA A 70 1.02 4.43 -2.98
N THR A 71 1.30 3.27 -2.40
CA THR A 71 1.10 3.01 -0.97
C THR A 71 2.05 3.83 -0.10
N LEU A 72 3.31 3.99 -0.50
CA LEU A 72 4.28 4.82 0.22
C LEU A 72 3.82 6.29 0.25
N ILE A 73 3.39 6.84 -0.88
CA ILE A 73 2.81 8.19 -0.96
C ILE A 73 1.56 8.28 -0.08
N ALA A 74 0.65 7.31 -0.22
CA ALA A 74 -0.61 7.28 0.52
C ALA A 74 -0.38 7.27 2.03
N VAL A 75 0.47 6.37 2.54
CA VAL A 75 0.76 6.25 3.97
C VAL A 75 1.53 7.48 4.47
N THR A 76 2.45 8.04 3.69
CA THR A 76 3.14 9.28 4.06
C THR A 76 2.13 10.40 4.31
N TRP A 77 1.15 10.55 3.42
CA TRP A 77 0.06 11.51 3.57
C TRP A 77 -0.90 11.13 4.70
N VAL A 78 -1.47 9.94 4.70
CA VAL A 78 -2.48 9.48 5.67
C VAL A 78 -1.98 9.55 7.11
N THR A 79 -0.70 9.25 7.34
CA THR A 79 -0.11 9.30 8.68
C THR A 79 0.03 10.74 9.21
N SER A 80 -0.13 11.78 8.38
CA SER A 80 -0.21 13.16 8.86
C SER A 80 -1.49 13.46 9.65
N TYR A 81 -2.53 12.62 9.50
CA TYR A 81 -3.76 12.70 10.30
C TYR A 81 -3.65 11.98 11.65
N LEU A 82 -2.58 11.23 11.89
CA LEU A 82 -2.37 10.47 13.12
C LEU A 82 -1.70 11.33 14.19
N ARG A 83 -2.09 11.09 15.46
CA ARG A 83 -1.41 11.67 16.61
C ARG A 83 -0.22 10.78 16.99
N ILE A 84 0.93 11.04 16.37
CA ILE A 84 2.18 10.29 16.56
C ILE A 84 3.37 11.26 16.71
N GLY A 85 4.34 10.88 17.54
CA GLY A 85 5.58 11.66 17.72
C GLY A 85 6.32 11.84 16.39
N SER A 86 6.85 13.04 16.16
CA SER A 86 7.52 13.43 14.90
C SER A 86 8.69 12.52 14.54
N ARG A 87 9.54 12.19 15.52
CA ARG A 87 10.72 11.33 15.36
C ARG A 87 10.33 9.90 14.99
N LEU A 88 9.39 9.32 15.73
CA LEU A 88 8.89 7.96 15.45
C LEU A 88 8.27 7.87 14.06
N ARG A 89 7.40 8.83 13.70
CA ARG A 89 6.81 8.85 12.36
C ARG A 89 7.87 8.96 11.26
N ALA A 90 8.86 9.83 11.43
CA ALA A 90 9.93 9.97 10.45
C ALA A 90 10.73 8.67 10.29
N LEU A 91 11.09 8.02 11.41
CA LEU A 91 11.78 6.72 11.40
C LEU A 91 10.96 5.66 10.65
N LEU A 92 9.68 5.47 11.01
CA LEU A 92 8.82 4.47 10.39
C LEU A 92 8.64 4.71 8.89
N LEU A 93 8.52 5.98 8.46
CA LEU A 93 8.40 6.32 7.05
C LEU A 93 9.70 6.10 6.26
N VAL A 94 10.86 6.39 6.85
CA VAL A 94 12.16 6.11 6.21
C VAL A 94 12.39 4.61 6.09
N VAL A 95 12.10 3.84 7.14
CA VAL A 95 12.18 2.37 7.10
C VAL A 95 11.22 1.83 6.04
N PHE A 96 9.97 2.33 5.99
CA PHE A 96 9.02 1.92 4.97
C PHE A 96 9.52 2.24 3.55
N ALA A 97 10.06 3.43 3.32
CA ALA A 97 10.62 3.80 2.02
C ALA A 97 11.80 2.91 1.61
N ALA A 98 12.71 2.61 2.54
CA ALA A 98 13.84 1.72 2.29
C ALA A 98 13.37 0.30 1.95
N ASP A 99 12.40 -0.21 2.70
CA ASP A 99 11.78 -1.52 2.47
C ASP A 99 11.13 -1.59 1.08
N CYS A 100 10.35 -0.58 0.70
CA CYS A 100 9.76 -0.49 -0.64
C CYS A 100 10.82 -0.55 -1.76
N VAL A 101 11.97 0.10 -1.57
CA VAL A 101 13.06 0.10 -2.56
C VAL A 101 13.70 -1.28 -2.65
N VAL A 102 13.96 -1.92 -1.51
CA VAL A 102 14.54 -3.28 -1.47
C VAL A 102 13.59 -4.28 -2.12
N GLU A 103 12.30 -4.21 -1.79
CA GLU A 103 11.26 -5.07 -2.36
C GLU A 103 11.17 -4.97 -3.87
N VAL A 104 10.92 -3.76 -4.38
CA VAL A 104 10.79 -3.53 -5.82
C VAL A 104 12.12 -3.77 -6.54
N GLY A 105 13.25 -3.44 -5.91
CA GLY A 105 14.59 -3.68 -6.43
C GLY A 105 14.88 -5.17 -6.60
N GLY A 106 14.63 -5.99 -5.59
CA GLY A 106 14.83 -7.45 -5.65
C GLY A 106 13.91 -8.11 -6.68
N ILE A 107 12.65 -7.67 -6.78
CA ILE A 107 11.73 -8.13 -7.82
C ILE A 107 12.23 -7.76 -9.21
N THR A 108 12.67 -6.52 -9.39
CA THR A 108 13.20 -6.02 -10.66
C THR A 108 14.44 -6.80 -11.06
N LEU A 109 15.40 -6.96 -10.15
CA LEU A 109 16.62 -7.73 -10.36
C LEU A 109 16.31 -9.15 -10.86
N GLN A 110 15.38 -9.84 -10.19
CA GLN A 110 15.01 -11.21 -10.57
C GLN A 110 14.28 -11.28 -11.91
N ALA A 111 13.43 -10.30 -12.22
CA ALA A 111 12.79 -10.20 -13.53
C ALA A 111 13.81 -10.06 -14.66
N TRP A 112 14.84 -9.22 -14.49
CA TRP A 112 15.92 -9.05 -15.46
C TRP A 112 16.80 -10.31 -15.58
N ARG A 113 16.97 -11.06 -14.49
CA ARG A 113 17.61 -12.39 -14.51
C ARG A 113 16.72 -13.50 -15.08
N ARG A 114 15.46 -13.21 -15.43
CA ARG A 114 14.46 -14.16 -15.93
C ARG A 114 14.17 -15.32 -14.96
N VAL A 115 14.25 -15.07 -13.66
CA VAL A 115 13.93 -16.04 -12.60
C VAL A 115 12.85 -15.51 -11.65
N PRO A 116 12.15 -16.39 -10.89
CA PRO A 116 11.11 -15.95 -9.97
C PRO A 116 11.67 -15.13 -8.79
N SER A 117 10.96 -14.07 -8.39
CA SER A 117 11.44 -13.24 -7.27
C SER A 117 11.08 -13.74 -5.88
N HIS A 118 9.90 -14.33 -5.73
CA HIS A 118 9.37 -14.79 -4.46
C HIS A 118 9.30 -16.30 -4.46
N LEU A 119 9.67 -16.90 -3.32
CA LEU A 119 9.69 -18.34 -3.09
C LEU A 119 10.71 -19.07 -3.97
N ASP A 120 11.61 -18.35 -4.63
CA ASP A 120 12.70 -18.95 -5.41
C ASP A 120 13.84 -19.35 -4.47
N MET A 121 14.03 -20.66 -4.31
CA MET A 121 15.04 -21.27 -3.47
C MET A 121 15.91 -22.23 -4.29
N GLU A 122 15.93 -22.08 -5.63
CA GLU A 122 16.63 -22.99 -6.54
C GLU A 122 18.15 -22.81 -6.48
N THR A 123 18.63 -21.60 -6.15
CA THR A 123 20.05 -21.32 -5.92
C THR A 123 20.27 -20.55 -4.60
N PRO A 124 21.52 -20.52 -4.07
CA PRO A 124 21.83 -19.72 -2.88
C PRO A 124 21.55 -18.22 -3.06
N PHE A 125 21.77 -17.69 -4.26
CA PHE A 125 21.51 -16.27 -4.55
C PHE A 125 20.01 -15.98 -4.62
N ASP A 126 19.24 -16.84 -5.30
CA ASP A 126 17.78 -16.69 -5.38
C ASP A 126 17.13 -16.80 -4.01
N THR A 127 17.62 -17.74 -3.21
CA THR A 127 17.24 -17.90 -1.80
C THR A 127 17.48 -16.61 -1.01
N ALA A 128 18.66 -16.00 -1.15
CA ALA A 128 18.99 -14.78 -0.43
C ALA A 128 18.06 -13.63 -0.82
N VAL A 129 17.76 -13.47 -2.12
CA VAL A 129 16.79 -12.47 -2.58
C VAL A 129 15.40 -12.78 -2.04
N SER A 130 14.89 -14.00 -2.22
CA SER A 130 13.55 -14.37 -1.77
C SER A 130 13.38 -14.24 -0.25
N MET A 131 14.41 -14.57 0.54
CA MET A 131 14.37 -14.40 2.00
C MET A 131 14.42 -12.92 2.40
N THR A 132 15.14 -12.08 1.65
CA THR A 132 15.15 -10.63 1.87
C THR A 132 13.75 -10.03 1.68
N LEU A 133 13.04 -10.43 0.62
CA LEU A 133 11.64 -10.01 0.39
C LEU A 133 10.70 -10.55 1.48
N ALA A 134 10.90 -11.80 1.94
CA ALA A 134 10.10 -12.33 3.04
C ALA A 134 10.30 -11.55 4.36
N VAL A 135 11.54 -11.14 4.66
CA VAL A 135 11.86 -10.30 5.82
C VAL A 135 11.26 -8.90 5.66
N GLY A 136 11.33 -8.31 4.46
CA GLY A 136 10.72 -7.02 4.16
C GLY A 136 9.22 -7.03 4.41
N GLY A 137 8.51 -8.05 3.93
CA GLY A 137 7.11 -8.31 4.27
C GLY A 137 6.83 -8.33 5.79
N GLY A 138 7.72 -8.93 6.59
CA GLY A 138 7.63 -8.90 8.05
C GLY A 138 7.82 -7.49 8.66
N VAL A 139 8.75 -6.71 8.12
CA VAL A 139 8.98 -5.30 8.49
C VAL A 139 7.73 -4.47 8.20
N LEU A 140 7.11 -4.63 7.03
CA LEU A 140 5.85 -3.98 6.66
C LEU A 140 4.72 -4.32 7.62
N VAL A 141 4.58 -5.60 7.99
CA VAL A 141 3.56 -6.04 8.97
C VAL A 141 3.70 -5.25 10.26
N VAL A 142 4.91 -5.16 10.83
CA VAL A 142 5.14 -4.48 12.10
C VAL A 142 4.86 -2.98 11.97
N LEU A 143 5.46 -2.29 11.00
CA LEU A 143 5.36 -0.82 10.92
C LEU A 143 3.95 -0.35 10.58
N LEU A 144 3.24 -1.05 9.68
CA LEU A 144 1.88 -0.68 9.30
C LEU A 144 0.89 -1.01 10.43
N THR A 145 1.17 -2.04 11.24
CA THR A 145 0.44 -2.31 12.47
C THR A 145 0.61 -1.19 13.49
N VAL A 146 1.82 -0.62 13.64
CA VAL A 146 2.03 0.54 14.53
C VAL A 146 1.17 1.73 14.10
N PHE A 147 1.11 2.06 12.80
CA PHE A 147 0.23 3.12 12.31
C PHE A 147 -1.26 2.79 12.50
N ALA A 148 -1.66 1.55 12.21
CA ALA A 148 -3.03 1.08 12.40
C ALA A 148 -3.46 1.24 13.86
N VAL A 149 -2.70 0.67 14.81
CA VAL A 149 -2.96 0.77 16.25
C VAL A 149 -3.00 2.22 16.70
N THR A 150 -2.10 3.07 16.21
CA THR A 150 -2.11 4.51 16.52
C THR A 150 -3.42 5.18 16.08
N SER A 151 -3.95 4.83 14.91
CA SER A 151 -5.23 5.33 14.40
C SER A 151 -6.43 4.93 15.26
N PHE A 152 -6.37 3.78 15.94
CA PHE A 152 -7.42 3.33 16.85
C PHE A 152 -7.29 3.93 18.25
N ARG A 153 -6.06 4.01 18.79
CA ARG A 153 -5.78 4.61 20.09
C ARG A 153 -6.16 6.09 20.15
N HIS A 154 -5.86 6.83 19.09
CA HIS A 154 -6.16 8.24 19.00
C HIS A 154 -6.99 8.53 17.76
N ARG A 155 -8.11 9.22 17.92
CA ARG A 155 -8.97 9.60 16.79
C ARG A 155 -8.15 10.40 15.77
N PRO A 156 -8.07 9.96 14.49
CA PRO A 156 -7.39 10.73 13.45
C PRO A 156 -8.04 12.09 13.26
N ALA A 157 -7.22 13.09 12.96
CA ALA A 157 -7.68 14.45 12.64
C ALA A 157 -8.25 14.52 11.21
N GLY A 158 -8.72 15.70 10.81
CA GLY A 158 -9.14 15.99 9.45
C GLY A 158 -10.66 16.17 9.28
N PRO A 159 -11.13 16.27 8.02
CA PRO A 159 -12.51 16.61 7.71
C PRO A 159 -13.50 15.50 8.11
N ALA A 160 -14.80 15.81 8.01
CA ALA A 160 -15.88 14.86 8.26
C ALA A 160 -15.68 13.55 7.47
N GLY A 161 -15.68 12.42 8.18
CA GLY A 161 -15.45 11.09 7.60
C GLY A 161 -13.99 10.63 7.58
N MET A 162 -13.01 11.53 7.71
CA MET A 162 -11.58 11.17 7.64
C MET A 162 -11.17 10.14 8.70
N ALA A 163 -11.63 10.31 9.95
CA ALA A 163 -11.33 9.37 11.03
C ALA A 163 -11.82 7.94 10.73
N LEU A 164 -13.00 7.80 10.10
CA LEU A 164 -13.52 6.50 9.68
C LEU A 164 -12.69 5.94 8.52
N ALA A 165 -12.43 6.77 7.50
CA ALA A 165 -11.65 6.39 6.33
C ALA A 165 -10.24 5.88 6.69
N VAL A 166 -9.52 6.59 7.57
CA VAL A 166 -8.18 6.20 8.00
C VAL A 166 -8.21 4.90 8.80
N ARG A 167 -9.12 4.76 9.77
CA ARG A 167 -9.23 3.55 10.59
C ARG A 167 -9.62 2.34 9.77
N SER A 168 -10.64 2.46 8.94
CA SER A 168 -11.10 1.37 8.06
C SER A 168 -10.04 1.03 7.01
N GLY A 169 -9.38 2.03 6.43
CA GLY A 169 -8.27 1.84 5.49
C GLY A 169 -7.13 1.04 6.10
N PHE A 170 -6.68 1.39 7.31
CA PHE A 170 -5.67 0.61 8.03
C PHE A 170 -6.16 -0.79 8.44
N ALA A 171 -7.40 -0.93 8.93
CA ALA A 171 -7.92 -2.24 9.30
C ALA A 171 -7.99 -3.20 8.10
N ILE A 172 -8.42 -2.71 6.95
CA ILE A 172 -8.45 -3.51 5.72
C ILE A 172 -7.03 -3.77 5.22
N LEU A 173 -6.10 -2.82 5.33
CA LEU A 173 -4.69 -3.05 5.03
C LEU A 173 -4.09 -4.19 5.88
N LEU A 174 -4.49 -4.34 7.15
CA LEU A 174 -4.05 -5.47 7.98
C LEU A 174 -4.52 -6.82 7.42
N VAL A 175 -5.68 -6.89 6.74
CA VAL A 175 -6.14 -8.10 6.02
C VAL A 175 -5.22 -8.40 4.83
N ALA A 176 -4.76 -7.37 4.11
CA ALA A 176 -3.75 -7.55 3.06
C ALA A 176 -2.45 -8.13 3.62
N LEU A 177 -1.99 -7.59 4.76
CA LEU A 177 -0.76 -8.04 5.40
C LEU A 177 -0.87 -9.48 5.91
N ALA A 178 -2.00 -9.84 6.54
CA ALA A 178 -2.26 -11.20 6.99
C ALA A 178 -2.33 -12.21 5.83
N SER A 179 -3.03 -11.86 4.73
CA SER A 179 -3.08 -12.72 3.54
C SER A 179 -1.72 -12.86 2.85
N GLY A 180 -0.91 -11.79 2.81
CA GLY A 180 0.46 -11.85 2.31
C GLY A 180 1.37 -12.74 3.17
N ALA A 181 1.27 -12.63 4.50
CA ALA A 181 1.99 -13.52 5.42
C ALA A 181 1.58 -14.99 5.25
N ALA A 182 0.29 -15.27 5.06
CA ALA A 182 -0.20 -16.62 4.78
C ALA A 182 0.33 -17.19 3.45
N MET A 183 0.37 -16.35 2.39
CA MET A 183 0.97 -16.71 1.10
C MET A 183 2.46 -17.09 1.24
N ILE A 184 3.23 -16.29 1.98
CA ILE A 184 4.65 -16.55 2.24
C ILE A 184 4.81 -17.83 3.07
N ALA A 185 4.07 -17.97 4.16
CA ALA A 185 4.17 -19.13 5.06
C ALA A 185 3.91 -20.44 4.31
N ARG A 186 2.82 -20.52 3.52
CA ARG A 186 2.52 -21.70 2.69
C ARG A 186 3.64 -21.96 1.68
N GLY A 187 4.09 -20.93 0.97
CA GLY A 187 5.17 -21.04 0.01
C GLY A 187 6.46 -21.57 0.64
N VAL A 188 6.84 -21.06 1.80
CA VAL A 188 8.04 -21.49 2.54
C VAL A 188 7.93 -22.96 2.97
N VAL A 189 6.76 -23.41 3.44
CA VAL A 189 6.56 -24.83 3.75
C VAL A 189 6.75 -25.71 2.51
N LEU A 190 6.19 -25.30 1.36
CA LEU A 190 6.33 -26.04 0.10
C LEU A 190 7.79 -26.10 -0.38
N THR A 191 8.48 -24.97 -0.42
CA THR A 191 9.91 -24.93 -0.81
C THR A 191 10.77 -25.82 0.10
N ARG A 192 10.61 -25.72 1.42
CA ARG A 192 11.39 -26.50 2.40
C ARG A 192 11.08 -28.00 2.40
N THR A 193 9.94 -28.40 1.85
CA THR A 193 9.56 -29.81 1.70
C THR A 193 9.83 -30.35 0.30
N GLY A 194 10.58 -29.61 -0.53
CA GLY A 194 10.99 -30.05 -1.87
C GLY A 194 10.00 -29.75 -2.99
N HIS A 195 8.92 -29.01 -2.72
CA HIS A 195 7.84 -28.73 -3.67
C HIS A 195 7.98 -27.33 -4.30
N GLN A 196 9.15 -27.03 -4.88
CA GLN A 196 9.50 -25.71 -5.42
C GLN A 196 8.47 -25.18 -6.44
N GLN A 197 8.11 -25.99 -7.43
CA GLN A 197 7.14 -25.59 -8.45
C GLN A 197 5.75 -25.33 -7.86
N ALA A 198 5.30 -26.14 -6.89
CA ALA A 198 4.04 -25.90 -6.20
C ALA A 198 4.05 -24.58 -5.42
N ALA A 199 5.18 -24.22 -4.82
CA ALA A 199 5.33 -22.95 -4.08
C ALA A 199 5.03 -21.74 -4.97
N TYR A 200 5.50 -21.72 -6.22
CA TYR A 200 5.24 -20.64 -7.17
C TYR A 200 3.75 -20.40 -7.46
N HIS A 201 2.94 -21.45 -7.41
CA HIS A 201 1.50 -21.39 -7.68
C HIS A 201 0.64 -21.26 -6.42
N SER A 202 1.17 -21.64 -5.26
CA SER A 202 0.47 -21.70 -3.97
C SER A 202 -0.18 -20.39 -3.51
N THR A 203 0.26 -19.26 -4.06
CA THR A 203 -0.21 -17.94 -3.68
C THR A 203 -1.43 -17.48 -4.46
N ALA A 204 -1.76 -18.14 -5.57
CA ALA A 204 -2.76 -17.67 -6.53
C ALA A 204 -4.15 -17.39 -5.92
N PRO A 205 -4.73 -18.27 -5.07
CA PRO A 205 -6.08 -18.04 -4.53
C PRO A 205 -6.19 -16.80 -3.64
N LEU A 206 -5.12 -16.42 -2.93
CA LEU A 206 -5.12 -15.27 -2.01
C LEU A 206 -4.80 -13.93 -2.69
N LYS A 207 -4.31 -13.92 -3.94
CA LYS A 207 -3.95 -12.69 -4.65
C LYS A 207 -5.11 -11.68 -4.78
N PRO A 208 -6.35 -12.08 -5.11
CA PRO A 208 -7.47 -11.14 -5.16
C PRO A 208 -7.74 -10.48 -3.80
N LEU A 209 -7.78 -11.27 -2.71
CA LEU A 209 -7.98 -10.80 -1.35
C LEU A 209 -6.89 -9.80 -0.94
N HIS A 210 -5.63 -10.16 -1.21
CA HIS A 210 -4.48 -9.31 -0.93
C HIS A 210 -4.60 -7.99 -1.70
N GLY A 211 -4.80 -8.05 -3.01
CA GLY A 211 -4.86 -6.89 -3.89
C GLY A 211 -5.98 -5.90 -3.56
N VAL A 212 -7.21 -6.38 -3.33
CA VAL A 212 -8.34 -5.51 -3.00
C VAL A 212 -8.13 -4.81 -1.64
N SER A 213 -7.56 -5.53 -0.68
CA SER A 213 -7.35 -5.03 0.68
C SER A 213 -6.24 -3.98 0.77
N LEU A 214 -5.20 -4.06 -0.07
CA LEU A 214 -4.06 -3.12 -0.05
C LEU A 214 -4.48 -1.66 -0.24
N HIS A 215 -5.45 -1.39 -1.12
CA HIS A 215 -5.70 -0.04 -1.63
C HIS A 215 -6.68 0.78 -0.76
N ALA A 216 -7.38 0.15 0.19
CA ALA A 216 -8.36 0.83 1.04
C ALA A 216 -7.76 2.00 1.84
N VAL A 217 -6.49 1.86 2.26
CA VAL A 217 -5.74 2.90 3.00
C VAL A 217 -5.50 4.15 2.16
N LEU A 218 -5.53 4.06 0.83
CA LEU A 218 -5.46 5.19 -0.09
C LEU A 218 -6.85 5.70 -0.47
N VAL A 219 -7.72 4.81 -0.94
CA VAL A 219 -8.99 5.19 -1.58
C VAL A 219 -9.96 5.85 -0.61
N LEU A 220 -10.13 5.31 0.60
CA LEU A 220 -11.09 5.86 1.56
C LEU A 220 -10.66 7.26 2.05
N PRO A 221 -9.39 7.52 2.44
CA PRO A 221 -8.97 8.86 2.81
C PRO A 221 -9.05 9.86 1.65
N VAL A 222 -8.69 9.46 0.42
CA VAL A 222 -8.85 10.32 -0.77
C VAL A 222 -10.31 10.73 -0.94
N LEU A 223 -11.25 9.78 -0.84
CA LEU A 223 -12.69 10.09 -0.90
C LEU A 223 -13.10 11.10 0.16
N ALA A 224 -12.71 10.88 1.43
CA ALA A 224 -13.03 11.81 2.52
C ALA A 224 -12.44 13.21 2.27
N ARG A 225 -11.23 13.29 1.69
CA ARG A 225 -10.58 14.56 1.34
C ARG A 225 -11.28 15.26 0.18
N LEU A 226 -11.70 14.54 -0.86
CA LEU A 226 -12.44 15.12 -1.98
C LEU A 226 -13.79 15.66 -1.53
N LEU A 227 -14.52 14.88 -0.71
CA LEU A 227 -15.80 15.30 -0.12
C LEU A 227 -15.67 16.55 0.76
N SER A 228 -14.51 16.79 1.37
CA SER A 228 -14.30 18.00 2.17
C SER A 228 -14.40 19.30 1.36
N GLY A 229 -14.18 19.24 0.05
CA GLY A 229 -14.28 20.38 -0.87
C GLY A 229 -15.69 20.63 -1.42
N THR A 230 -16.68 19.80 -1.08
CA THR A 230 -18.06 19.98 -1.57
C THR A 230 -18.90 20.83 -0.61
N SER A 231 -20.02 21.38 -1.10
CA SER A 231 -21.01 22.10 -0.30
C SER A 231 -21.93 21.20 0.53
N TRP A 232 -21.73 19.87 0.47
CA TRP A 232 -22.58 18.91 1.18
C TRP A 232 -22.37 18.98 2.70
N SER A 233 -23.47 18.79 3.43
CA SER A 233 -23.45 18.80 4.90
C SER A 233 -22.53 17.70 5.47
N GLU A 234 -21.96 17.92 6.65
CA GLU A 234 -21.14 16.91 7.31
C GLU A 234 -21.81 15.53 7.46
N PRO A 235 -23.09 15.42 7.82
CA PRO A 235 -23.76 14.12 7.90
C PRO A 235 -23.77 13.37 6.56
N VAL A 236 -24.00 14.07 5.45
CA VAL A 236 -24.00 13.46 4.10
C VAL A 236 -22.61 12.94 3.77
N ARG A 237 -21.56 13.74 3.97
CA ARG A 237 -20.17 13.34 3.71
C ARG A 237 -19.77 12.12 4.53
N ARG A 238 -20.15 12.05 5.82
CA ARG A 238 -19.90 10.88 6.68
C ARG A 238 -20.62 9.63 6.18
N ARG A 239 -21.89 9.75 5.75
CA ARG A 239 -22.67 8.63 5.22
C ARG A 239 -22.04 8.07 3.94
N ILE A 240 -21.54 8.92 3.04
CA ILE A 240 -20.88 8.48 1.81
C ILE A 240 -19.60 7.70 2.14
N VAL A 241 -18.76 8.21 3.05
CA VAL A 241 -17.56 7.48 3.49
C VAL A 241 -17.94 6.15 4.14
N ALA A 242 -18.98 6.11 4.97
CA ALA A 242 -19.46 4.87 5.58
C ALA A 242 -19.97 3.86 4.55
N ALA A 243 -20.72 4.30 3.54
CA ALA A 243 -21.18 3.45 2.45
C ALA A 243 -20.00 2.90 1.64
N ALA A 244 -19.02 3.75 1.29
CA ALA A 244 -17.80 3.33 0.59
C ALA A 244 -16.98 2.31 1.41
N THR A 245 -16.87 2.53 2.73
CA THR A 245 -16.28 1.54 3.64
C THR A 245 -17.05 0.22 3.59
N GLY A 246 -18.39 0.26 3.63
CA GLY A 246 -19.24 -0.94 3.51
C GLY A 246 -19.01 -1.71 2.20
N CYS A 247 -18.93 -1.00 1.07
CA CYS A 247 -18.60 -1.61 -0.22
C CYS A 247 -17.21 -2.28 -0.22
N TYR A 248 -16.22 -1.62 0.39
CA TYR A 248 -14.88 -2.19 0.54
C TYR A 248 -14.89 -3.46 1.39
N VAL A 249 -15.59 -3.45 2.53
CA VAL A 249 -15.74 -4.64 3.38
C VAL A 249 -16.41 -5.77 2.63
N ALA A 250 -17.48 -5.49 1.88
CA ALA A 250 -18.15 -6.49 1.05
C ALA A 250 -17.23 -7.08 -0.02
N ALA A 251 -16.41 -6.25 -0.68
CA ALA A 251 -15.44 -6.71 -1.68
C ALA A 251 -14.34 -7.59 -1.05
N VAL A 252 -13.84 -7.23 0.14
CA VAL A 252 -12.85 -8.02 0.89
C VAL A 252 -13.45 -9.36 1.32
N ILE A 253 -14.69 -9.38 1.83
CA ILE A 253 -15.39 -10.61 2.20
C ILE A 253 -15.59 -11.49 0.96
N GLY A 254 -16.07 -10.93 -0.15
CA GLY A 254 -16.25 -11.66 -1.40
C GLY A 254 -14.95 -12.27 -1.91
N ALA A 255 -13.85 -11.51 -1.88
CA ALA A 255 -12.52 -12.00 -2.25
C ALA A 255 -12.00 -13.08 -1.28
N GLY A 256 -12.33 -12.96 0.01
CA GLY A 256 -12.00 -13.96 1.03
C GLY A 256 -12.78 -15.27 0.85
N VAL A 257 -14.08 -15.20 0.59
CA VAL A 257 -14.92 -16.37 0.28
C VAL A 257 -14.40 -17.05 -0.98
N TRP A 258 -14.13 -16.28 -2.04
CA TRP A 258 -13.51 -16.81 -3.26
C TRP A 258 -12.19 -17.51 -2.96
N ALA A 259 -11.31 -16.88 -2.18
CA ALA A 259 -10.04 -17.47 -1.80
C ALA A 259 -10.24 -18.81 -1.09
N VAL A 260 -11.13 -18.90 -0.09
CA VAL A 260 -11.42 -20.14 0.64
C VAL A 260 -11.97 -21.24 -0.28
N LEU A 261 -12.88 -20.91 -1.19
CA LEU A 261 -13.46 -21.88 -2.12
C LEU A 261 -12.46 -22.39 -3.17
N THR A 262 -11.33 -21.71 -3.34
CA THR A 262 -10.30 -22.03 -4.34
C THR A 262 -8.93 -22.36 -3.72
N TYR A 263 -8.82 -22.42 -2.39
CA TYR A 263 -7.54 -22.51 -1.65
C TYR A 263 -6.91 -23.90 -1.64
#